data_AF-A0A392NVE4-F1
#
_entry.id   AF-A0A392NVE4-F1
#
_cell.length_a   1.000
_cell.length_b   1.000
_cell.length_c   1.000
_cell.angle_alpha   90.00
_cell.angle_beta   90.00
_cell.angle_gamma   90.00
#
_symmetry.space_group_name_H-M   'P 1'
#
loop_
_entity.id
_entity.type
_entity.pdbx_description
1 polymer ?
#
loop_
_entity_poly.entity_id
_entity_poly.type
_entity_poly.pdbx_seq_one_letter_code
_entity_poly.pdbx_strand_id
1 'polypeptide(L)' 'MSLFQVLFGRKPPSISLYTRGSTTIPTLDEALLDRDELLRTLKSNLLAAQNRMTQQANAHRRDYTFA' A
#
# COMPACT_ATOMS: atom_id res chain seq x y z
N MET A 1 9.86 5.54 9.63
CA MET A 1 10.47 4.61 8.65
C MET A 1 9.45 3.52 8.32
N SER A 2 9.29 3.15 7.05
CA SER A 2 8.43 2.01 6.67
C SER A 2 9.20 0.69 6.74
N LEU A 3 8.50 -0.44 6.91
CA LEU A 3 9.12 -1.78 6.88
C LEU A 3 9.96 -2.00 5.61
N PHE A 4 9.48 -1.49 4.46
CA PHE A 4 10.22 -1.52 3.21
C PHE A 4 11.57 -0.76 3.30
N GLN A 5 11.60 0.42 3.91
CA GLN A 5 12.85 1.17 4.09
C GLN A 5 13.84 0.44 4.99
N VAL A 6 13.35 -0.20 6.06
CA VAL A 6 14.20 -0.98 6.98
C VAL A 6 14.81 -2.18 6.25
N LEU A 7 14.03 -2.89 5.43
CA LEU A 7 14.50 -4.08 4.72
C LEU A 7 15.38 -3.76 3.52
N PHE A 8 15.06 -2.72 2.76
CA PHE A 8 15.69 -2.45 1.46
C PHE A 8 16.60 -1.20 1.44
N GLY A 9 16.72 -0.49 2.55
CA GLY A 9 17.58 0.70 2.67
C GLY A 9 17.18 1.87 1.78
N ARG A 10 16.00 1.83 1.14
CA ARG A 10 15.51 2.85 0.21
C ARG A 10 14.02 3.10 0.41
N LYS A 11 13.56 4.28 0.01
CA LYS A 11 12.12 4.60 0.06
C LYS A 11 11.35 3.69 -0.92
N PRO A 12 10.10 3.29 -0.60
CA PRO A 12 9.26 2.60 -1.56
C PRO A 12 9.13 3.43 -2.85
N PRO A 13 9.15 2.80 -4.03
CA PRO A 13 8.91 3.53 -5.26
C PRO A 13 7.51 4.17 -5.22
N SER A 14 7.42 5.43 -5.64
CA SER A 14 6.13 6.07 -5.83
C SER A 14 5.46 5.49 -7.08
N ILE A 15 4.19 5.13 -6.97
CA ILE A 15 3.37 4.72 -8.12
C ILE A 15 2.48 5.91 -8.46
N SER A 16 2.78 6.58 -9.57
CA SER A 16 1.98 7.71 -10.05
C SER A 16 0.60 7.25 -10.49
N LEU A 17 -0.43 7.95 -10.01
CA LEU A 17 -1.79 7.79 -10.48
C LEU A 17 -1.89 8.32 -11.91
N TYR A 18 -2.73 7.67 -12.70
CA TYR A 18 -3.06 8.04 -14.04
C TYR A 18 -4.07 9.19 -14.06
N THR A 19 -3.83 10.15 -14.97
CA THR A 19 -4.76 11.25 -15.26
C THR A 19 -5.53 10.90 -16.51
N ARG A 20 -6.87 10.81 -16.41
CA ARG A 20 -7.76 10.54 -17.55
C ARG A 20 -7.50 11.50 -18.71
N GLY A 21 -7.44 10.98 -19.93
CA GLY A 21 -7.16 11.75 -21.14
C GLY A 21 -5.69 12.11 -21.35
N SER A 22 -4.77 11.61 -20.51
CA SER A 22 -3.33 11.73 -20.72
C SER A 22 -2.83 10.89 -21.90
N THR A 23 -3.63 9.94 -22.39
CA THR A 23 -3.33 9.12 -23.57
C THR A 23 -4.39 9.33 -24.64
N THR A 24 -3.99 9.23 -25.90
CA THR A 24 -4.88 9.36 -27.07
C THR A 24 -5.56 8.05 -27.46
N ILE A 25 -5.19 6.94 -26.81
CA ILE A 25 -5.66 5.59 -27.13
C ILE A 25 -6.75 5.22 -26.11
N PRO A 26 -8.04 5.13 -26.50
CA PRO A 26 -9.14 4.95 -25.55
C PRO A 26 -9.02 3.67 -24.70
N THR A 27 -8.60 2.56 -25.31
CA THR A 27 -8.43 1.27 -24.61
C THR A 27 -7.32 1.32 -23.57
N LEU A 28 -6.28 2.13 -23.81
CA LEU A 28 -5.20 2.33 -22.85
C LEU A 28 -5.64 3.25 -21.70
N ASP A 29 -6.44 4.27 -22.00
CA ASP A 29 -7.02 5.16 -20.98
C ASP A 29 -7.86 4.37 -19.96
N GLU A 30 -8.72 3.48 -20.46
CA GLU A 30 -9.55 2.59 -19.64
C GLU A 30 -8.69 1.62 -18.81
N ALA A 31 -7.75 0.91 -19.45
CA ALA A 31 -6.88 -0.03 -18.75
C ALA A 31 -6.03 0.63 -17.64
N LEU A 32 -5.59 1.88 -17.84
CA LEU A 32 -4.83 2.63 -16.84
C LEU A 32 -5.70 3.10 -15.67
N LEU A 33 -6.97 3.43 -15.91
CA LEU A 33 -7.93 3.72 -14.85
C LEU A 33 -8.23 2.47 -14.02
N ASP A 34 -8.45 1.33 -14.67
CA ASP A 34 -8.70 0.05 -14.00
C ASP A 34 -7.50 -0.39 -13.15
N ARG A 35 -6.28 -0.22 -13.68
CA ARG A 35 -5.03 -0.47 -12.94
C ARG A 35 -4.99 0.34 -11.64
N ASP A 36 -5.38 1.60 -11.70
CA ASP A 36 -5.35 2.48 -10.54
C ASP A 36 -6.41 2.13 -9.49
N GLU A 37 -7.60 1.74 -9.94
CA GLU A 37 -8.64 1.21 -9.05
C GLU A 37 -8.16 -0.07 -8.35
N LEU A 38 -7.59 -1.01 -9.10
CA LEU A 38 -7.02 -2.23 -8.57
C LEU A 38 -5.94 -1.93 -7.52
N LEU A 39 -5.02 -1.01 -7.82
CA LEU A 39 -3.95 -0.61 -6.90
C LEU A 39 -4.51 0.01 -5.60
N ARG A 40 -5.59 0.80 -5.66
CA ARG A 40 -6.24 1.35 -4.46
C ARG A 40 -6.82 0.23 -3.60
N THR A 41 -7.52 -0.71 -4.22
CA THR A 41 -8.12 -1.87 -3.53
C THR A 41 -7.05 -2.73 -2.86
N LEU A 42 -5.96 -3.04 -3.57
CA LEU A 42 -4.84 -3.82 -3.03
C LEU A 42 -4.19 -3.12 -1.84
N LYS A 43 -3.95 -1.80 -1.91
CA LYS A 43 -3.39 -1.04 -0.78
C LYS A 43 -4.30 -1.07 0.45
N SER A 44 -5.61 -0.90 0.27
CA SER A 44 -6.59 -0.99 1.36
C SER A 44 -6.57 -2.36 2.03
N ASN A 45 -6.62 -3.43 1.21
CA ASN A 45 -6.60 -4.81 1.70
C ASN A 45 -5.32 -5.14 2.47
N LEU A 46 -4.17 -4.70 1.97
CA LEU A 46 -2.88 -4.90 2.63
C LEU A 46 -2.81 -4.17 3.98
N LEU A 47 -3.31 -2.95 4.07
CA LEU A 47 -3.38 -2.22 5.34
C LEU A 47 -4.29 -2.94 6.34
N ALA A 48 -5.46 -3.39 5.92
CA ALA A 48 -6.37 -4.15 6.77
C ALA A 48 -5.76 -5.49 7.24
N ALA A 49 -5.04 -6.19 6.36
CA ALA A 49 -4.32 -7.42 6.73
C ALA A 49 -3.21 -7.16 7.75
N GLN A 50 -2.37 -6.13 7.52
CA GLN A 50 -1.30 -5.75 8.45
C GLN A 50 -1.84 -5.37 9.83
N ASN A 51 -2.96 -4.63 9.88
CA ASN A 51 -3.62 -4.27 11.13
C ASN A 51 -4.08 -5.52 11.89
N ARG A 52 -4.74 -6.47 11.20
CA ARG A 52 -5.17 -7.75 11.81
C ARG A 52 -3.99 -8.56 12.33
N MET A 53 -2.91 -8.68 11.56
CA MET A 53 -1.69 -9.38 11.99
C MET A 53 -1.07 -8.74 13.23
N THR A 54 -1.04 -7.40 13.29
CA THR A 54 -0.50 -6.65 14.42
C THR A 54 -1.35 -6.85 15.67
N GLN A 55 -2.68 -6.77 15.54
CA GLN A 55 -3.60 -7.03 16.64
C GLN A 55 -3.44 -8.43 17.20
N GLN A 56 -3.37 -9.45 16.32
CA GLN A 56 -3.19 -10.84 16.75
C GLN A 56 -1.85 -11.07 17.45
N ALA A 57 -0.77 -10.49 16.91
CA ALA A 57 0.57 -10.61 17.49
C ALA A 57 0.68 -9.90 18.85
N ASN A 58 0.02 -8.74 19.00
CA ASN A 58 0.05 -7.96 20.24
C ASN A 58 -0.92 -8.47 21.29
N ALA A 59 -1.99 -9.18 20.92
CA ALA A 59 -2.97 -9.73 21.86
C ALA A 59 -2.36 -10.61 22.98
N HIS A 60 -1.18 -11.19 22.73
CA HIS A 60 -0.47 -12.07 23.67
C HIS A 60 0.78 -11.41 24.27
N ARG A 61 1.09 -10.15 23.90
CA ARG A 61 2.25 -9.42 24.42
C ARG A 61 1.84 -8.67 25.68
N ARG A 62 2.75 -8.62 26.67
CA ARG A 62 2.62 -7.74 27.83
C ARG A 62 3.15 -6.36 27.48
N ASP A 63 2.40 -5.33 27.87
CA ASP A 63 2.86 -3.96 27.78
C ASP A 63 3.96 -3.72 28.82
N TYR A 64 5.09 -3.16 28.37
CA TYR A 64 6.19 -2.70 29.22
C TYR A 64 6.47 -1.24 28.91
N THR A 65 6.62 -0.44 29.96
CA THR A 65 7.10 0.94 29.89
C THR A 65 8.56 1.00 30.30
N PHE A 66 9.39 1.66 29.50
CA PHE A 66 10.79 1.94 29.83
C PHE A 66 10.88 3.38 30.37
N ALA A 67 11.64 3.57 31.46
CA ALA A 67 11.87 4.85 32.12
C ALA A 67 12.93 5.70 31.41
#